data_AF-A0A4R3NR98-F1
#
_entry.id   AF-A0A4R3NR98-F1
#
_cell.length_a   1.000
_cell.length_b   1.000
_cell.length_c   1.000
_cell.angle_alpha   90.00
_cell.angle_beta   90.00
_cell.angle_gamma   90.00
#
_symmetry.space_group_name_H-M   'P 1'
#
loop_
_entity.id
_entity.type
_entity.pdbx_description
1 polymer ?
#
loop_
_entity_poly.entity_id
_entity_poly.type
_entity_poly.pdbx_seq_one_letter_code
_entity_poly.pdbx_strand_id
1 'polypeptide(L)' 'MATARRGVSLRSQVAALDSLLHGRSLTLSPAHRALQKEHLEAALRTLRWMEIHAPEIRRAMASQEADQ' A
#
# COMPACT_ATOMS: atom_id res chain seq x y z
N MET A 1 -23.26 -16.89 -8.67
CA MET A 1 -22.12 -16.13 -9.25
C MET A 1 -21.40 -15.43 -8.11
N ALA A 2 -20.23 -15.92 -7.70
CA ALA A 2 -19.49 -15.34 -6.59
C ALA A 2 -18.86 -14.01 -7.04
N THR A 3 -19.31 -12.91 -6.46
CA THR A 3 -18.67 -11.60 -6.57
C THR A 3 -17.28 -11.72 -5.97
N ALA A 4 -16.29 -12.01 -6.82
CA ALA A 4 -14.90 -11.81 -6.47
C ALA A 4 -14.77 -10.35 -6.03
N ARG A 5 -14.62 -10.11 -4.72
CA ARG A 5 -14.04 -8.87 -4.21
C ARG A 5 -12.72 -8.74 -4.96
N ARG A 6 -12.70 -7.95 -6.04
CA ARG A 6 -11.46 -7.61 -6.75
C ARG A 6 -10.70 -6.69 -5.82
N GLY A 7 -10.04 -7.27 -4.83
CA GLY A 7 -9.10 -6.58 -3.98
C GLY A 7 -8.05 -5.96 -4.87
N VAL A 8 -7.78 -4.67 -4.68
CA VAL A 8 -6.70 -4.00 -5.40
C VAL A 8 -5.41 -4.73 -5.05
N SER A 9 -4.74 -5.32 -6.05
CA SER A 9 -3.51 -6.07 -5.80
C SER A 9 -2.46 -5.17 -5.17
N LEU A 10 -1.65 -5.70 -4.26
CA LEU A 10 -0.59 -4.95 -3.57
C LEU A 10 0.34 -4.24 -4.58
N ARG A 11 0.69 -4.93 -5.67
CA ARG A 11 1.45 -4.35 -6.80
C ARG A 11 0.76 -3.14 -7.45
N SER A 12 -0.56 -3.20 -7.63
CA SER A 12 -1.33 -2.07 -8.18
C SER A 12 -1.34 -0.87 -7.24
N GLN A 13 -1.38 -1.09 -5.93
CA GLN A 13 -1.31 -0.02 -4.92
C GLN A 13 0.07 0.63 -4.89
N VAL A 14 1.13 -0.18 -4.94
CA VAL A 14 2.52 0.27 -5.05
C VAL A 14 2.73 1.14 -6.30
N ALA A 15 2.28 0.69 -7.47
CA ALA A 15 2.42 1.45 -8.73
C ALA A 15 1.65 2.78 -8.72
N ALA A 16 0.47 2.82 -8.11
CA ALA A 16 -0.31 4.06 -7.97
C ALA A 16 0.40 5.07 -7.05
N LEU A 17 0.95 4.61 -5.93
CA LEU A 17 1.73 5.44 -5.01
C LEU A 17 3.00 6.00 -5.67
N ASP A 18 3.71 5.18 -6.43
CA ASP A 18 4.90 5.59 -7.16
C ASP A 18 4.56 6.65 -8.24
N SER A 19 3.44 6.49 -8.93
CA SER A 19 2.94 7.46 -9.90
C SER A 19 2.53 8.79 -9.25
N LEU A 20 1.98 8.76 -8.03
CA LEU A 20 1.63 9.97 -7.27
C LEU A 20 2.88 10.69 -6.74
N LEU A 21 3.93 9.96 -6.37
CA LEU A 21 5.22 10.51 -5.93
C LEU A 21 5.95 11.25 -7.06
N HIS A 22 5.95 10.67 -8.25
CA HIS A 22 6.62 11.23 -9.42
C HIS A 22 5.72 12.17 -10.24
N GLY A 23 4.41 12.17 -9.97
CA GLY A 23 3.43 13.03 -10.60
C GLY A 23 3.59 14.50 -10.20
N ARG A 24 3.54 15.40 -11.19
CA ARG A 24 3.64 16.84 -10.94
C ARG A 24 2.29 17.38 -10.46
N SER A 25 2.05 17.40 -9.15
CA SER A 25 0.89 18.13 -8.59
C SER A 25 1.11 19.63 -8.78
N LEU A 26 0.28 20.31 -9.58
CA LEU A 26 0.41 21.76 -9.83
C LEU A 26 -0.31 22.62 -8.78
N THR A 27 -1.10 22.00 -7.90
CA THR A 27 -2.06 22.70 -7.03
C THR A 27 -1.63 22.79 -5.56
N LEU A 28 -0.54 22.12 -5.17
CA LEU A 28 -0.08 22.10 -3.78
C LEU A 28 1.03 23.11 -3.52
N SER A 29 0.94 23.77 -2.36
CA SER A 29 2.04 24.59 -1.85
C SER A 29 3.28 23.73 -1.57
N PRO A 30 4.50 24.30 -1.58
CA PRO A 30 5.73 23.55 -1.38
C PRO A 30 5.75 22.69 -0.11
N ALA A 31 5.24 23.22 1.00
CA ALA A 31 5.14 22.49 2.27
C ALA A 31 4.19 21.28 2.19
N HIS A 32 3.01 21.46 1.58
CA HIS A 32 2.06 20.35 1.38
C HIS A 32 2.62 19.29 0.43
N ARG A 33 3.42 19.69 -0.57
CA ARG A 33 4.09 18.74 -1.47
C ARG A 33 5.14 17.91 -0.73
N ALA A 34 5.92 18.52 0.16
CA ALA A 34 6.91 17.81 0.97
C ALA A 34 6.24 16.81 1.92
N LEU A 35 5.19 17.24 2.63
CA LEU A 35 4.42 16.38 3.52
C LEU A 35 3.75 15.22 2.75
N GLN A 36 3.15 15.51 1.59
CA GLN A 36 2.55 14.47 0.74
C GLN A 36 3.60 13.45 0.29
N LYS A 37 4.78 13.91 -0.12
CA LYS A 37 5.88 13.03 -0.51
C LYS A 37 6.31 12.12 0.63
N GLU A 38 6.47 12.65 1.84
CA GLU A 38 6.83 11.87 3.03
C GLU A 38 5.79 10.78 3.34
N HIS A 39 4.49 11.12 3.32
CA HIS A 39 3.42 10.14 3.55
C HIS A 39 3.39 9.05 2.48
N LEU A 40 3.58 9.41 1.22
CA LEU A 40 3.60 8.44 0.12
C LEU A 40 4.84 7.53 0.20
N GLU A 41 6.00 8.06 0.58
CA GLU A 41 7.22 7.25 0.82
C GLU A 41 7.07 6.29 2.00
N ALA A 42 6.41 6.73 3.07
CA ALA A 42 6.09 5.88 4.22
C ALA A 42 5.14 4.75 3.82
N ALA A 43 4.05 5.07 3.12
CA ALA A 43 3.10 4.09 2.62
C ALA A 43 3.77 3.09 1.66
N LEU A 44 4.63 3.55 0.75
CA LEU A 44 5.38 2.69 -0.15
C LEU A 44 6.30 1.72 0.61
N ARG A 45 7.01 2.20 1.64
CA ARG A 45 7.84 1.34 2.51
C ARG A 45 7.00 0.29 3.22
N THR A 46 5.84 0.66 3.77
CA THR A 46 4.92 -0.28 4.41
C THR A 46 4.42 -1.34 3.43
N LEU A 47 4.00 -0.94 2.23
CA LEU A 47 3.51 -1.90 1.23
C LEU A 47 4.62 -2.85 0.76
N ARG A 48 5.85 -2.37 0.58
CA ARG A 48 7.00 -3.23 0.25
C ARG A 48 7.32 -4.22 1.37
N TRP A 49 7.30 -3.76 2.61
CA TRP A 49 7.46 -4.64 3.76
C TRP A 49 6.38 -5.71 3.79
N MET A 50 5.11 -5.33 3.58
CA MET A 50 4.00 -6.29 3.49
C MET A 50 4.16 -7.26 2.31
N GLU A 51 4.73 -6.85 1.18
CA GLU A 51 4.99 -7.75 0.05
C GLU A 51 6.01 -8.83 0.40
N ILE A 52 7.09 -8.44 1.07
CA ILE A 52 8.15 -9.34 1.55
C ILE A 52 7.58 -10.31 2.60
N HIS A 53 6.81 -9.79 3.55
CA HIS A 53 6.29 -10.55 4.68
C HIS A 53 4.89 -11.16 4.44
N ALA A 54 4.33 -11.04 3.24
CA ALA A 54 3.00 -11.56 2.90
C ALA A 54 2.79 -13.05 3.24
N PRO A 55 3.78 -13.96 3.10
CA PRO A 55 3.61 -15.35 3.51
C PRO A 55 3.47 -15.52 5.03
N GLU A 56 4.25 -14.78 5.80
CA GLU A 56 4.26 -14.83 7.27
C GLU A 56 3.00 -14.21 7.85
N ILE A 57 2.56 -13.06 7.30
CA ILE A 57 1.31 -12.42 7.68
C ILE A 57 0.12 -13.35 7.41
N ARG A 58 0.09 -14.02 6.24
CA ARG A 58 -0.97 -14.98 5.93
C ARG A 58 -0.97 -16.18 6.87
N ARG A 59 0.20 -16.70 7.24
CA ARG A 59 0.33 -17.79 8.21
C ARG A 59 -0.16 -17.35 9.59
N ALA A 60 0.27 -16.19 10.08
CA ALA A 60 -0.16 -15.66 11.37
C ALA A 60 -1.68 -15.42 11.43
N MET A 61 -2.26 -14.86 10.36
CA MET A 61 -3.71 -14.66 10.23
C MET A 61 -4.47 -15.99 10.27
N ALA A 62 -4.02 -16.99 9.50
CA ALA A 62 -4.65 -18.30 9.47
C ALA A 62 -4.55 -19.03 10.83
N SER A 63 -3.45 -18.84 11.56
CA SER A 63 -3.31 -19.37 12.92
C SER A 63 -4.26 -18.67 13.91
N GLN A 64 -4.48 -17.36 13.77
CA GLN A 64 -5.44 -16.62 14.61
C GLN A 64 -6.91 -16.94 14.31
N GLU A 65 -7.22 -17.37 13.09
CA GLU A 65 -8.56 -17.86 12.72
C GLU A 65 -8.80 -19.31 13.19
N ALA A 66 -7.75 -20.10 13.41
CA ALA A 66 -7.84 -21.48 13.88
C ALA A 66 -7.92 -21.63 15.41
N ASP A 67 -7.47 -20.61 16.16
CA ASP A 67 -7.55 -20.53 17.63
C ASP A 67 -8.82 -19.80 18.15
N GLN A 68 -9.73 -19.38 17.25
CA GLN A 68 -11.06 -18.84 17.56
C GLN A 68 -12.17 -19.86 17.33
#